data_AF-A0AAU4JJG1-F1
#
_entry.id   AF-A0AAU4JJG1-F1
#
_cell.length_a   1.000
_cell.length_b   1.000
_cell.length_c   1.000
_cell.angle_alpha   90.00
_cell.angle_beta   90.00
_cell.angle_gamma   90.00
#
_symmetry.space_group_name_H-M   'P 1'
#
loop_
_entity.id
_entity.type
_entity.pdbx_description
1 polymer ?
#
loop_
_entity_poly.entity_id
_entity_poly.type
_entity_poly.pdbx_seq_one_letter_code
_entity_poly.pdbx_strand_id
1 'polypeptide(L)'
;MSSPSNELEVQPEALTAYAAGSKDRAARFRELHRAFGDGHVPRHAFGVMPASFNLAATYAEQFEACLQGLADGAEMMADIAEGLTDTAAAYTGTDAANTDLFVPGRPPAPDVIAPGPWSGGTGAPNGSVPA
;
A
#
# COMPACT_ATOMS: atom_id res chain seq x y z
N MET A 1 5.26 2.39 39.88
CA MET A 1 5.00 1.18 39.06
C MET A 1 4.66 1.68 37.66
N SER A 2 5.61 1.61 36.72
CA SER A 2 5.38 2.05 35.33
C SER A 2 4.65 0.94 34.58
N SER A 3 3.42 1.21 34.12
CA SER A 3 2.70 0.30 33.24
C SER A 3 3.41 0.19 31.89
N PRO A 4 3.68 -1.01 31.37
CA PRO A 4 4.37 -1.24 30.10
C PRO A 4 3.38 -1.28 28.93
N SER A 5 2.50 -0.29 28.84
CA SER A 5 1.80 0.00 27.59
C SER A 5 2.58 1.14 26.96
N ASN A 6 3.61 0.81 26.16
CA ASN A 6 4.05 1.74 25.13
C ASN A 6 2.85 1.88 24.19
N GLU A 7 1.98 2.82 24.52
CA GLU A 7 0.87 3.24 23.69
C GLU A 7 1.52 3.71 22.39
N LEU A 8 1.41 2.88 21.34
CA LEU A 8 1.88 3.24 20.01
C LEU A 8 0.94 4.33 19.52
N GLU A 9 1.23 5.57 19.91
CA GLU A 9 0.54 6.75 19.41
C GLU A 9 0.90 6.88 17.93
N VAL A 10 -0.05 6.52 17.06
CA VAL A 10 0.13 6.60 15.62
C VAL A 10 0.09 8.07 15.23
N GLN A 11 1.19 8.55 14.66
CA GLN A 11 1.35 9.92 14.16
C GLN A 11 1.00 9.95 12.66
N PRO A 12 -0.18 10.48 12.25
CA PRO A 12 -0.60 10.51 10.85
C PRO A 12 0.35 11.34 9.96
N GLU A 13 0.97 12.38 10.51
CA GLU A 13 2.02 13.17 9.85
C GLU A 13 3.27 12.35 9.53
N ALA A 14 3.65 11.41 10.40
CA ALA A 14 4.78 10.52 10.15
C ALA A 14 4.44 9.50 9.04
N LEU A 15 3.20 8.98 9.04
CA LEU A 15 2.72 8.07 7.99
C LEU A 15 2.70 8.76 6.62
N THR A 16 2.19 9.99 6.55
CA THR A 16 2.15 10.78 5.31
C THR A 16 3.54 11.17 4.82
N ALA A 17 4.46 11.53 5.72
CA ALA A 17 5.85 11.81 5.36
C ALA A 17 6.56 10.56 4.80
N TYR A 18 6.35 9.39 5.41
CA TYR A 18 6.94 8.15 4.90
C TYR A 18 6.29 7.71 3.58
N ALA A 19 4.99 7.93 3.40
CA ALA A 19 4.31 7.71 2.13
C ALA A 19 4.89 8.59 1.01
N ALA A 20 5.16 9.86 1.28
CA ALA A 20 5.83 10.76 0.33
C ALA A 20 7.23 10.24 -0.04
N GLY A 21 8.03 9.85 0.94
CA GLY A 21 9.35 9.25 0.69
C GLY A 21 9.29 7.94 -0.10
N SER A 22 8.25 7.13 0.09
CA SER A 22 8.01 5.93 -0.71
C SER A 22 7.65 6.26 -2.16
N LYS A 23 6.85 7.31 -2.42
CA LYS A 23 6.57 7.79 -3.78
C LYS A 23 7.84 8.27 -4.50
N ASP A 24 8.71 8.99 -3.79
CA ASP A 24 9.99 9.43 -4.34
C ASP A 24 10.91 8.24 -4.68
N ARG A 25 10.94 7.21 -3.83
CA ARG A 25 11.67 5.97 -4.12
C ARG A 25 11.09 5.26 -5.34
N ALA A 26 9.77 5.16 -5.46
CA ALA A 26 9.12 4.57 -6.63
C ALA A 26 9.48 5.32 -7.91
N ALA A 27 9.51 6.66 -7.87
CA ALA A 27 9.93 7.48 -9.00
C ALA A 27 11.39 7.21 -9.39
N ARG A 28 12.28 7.10 -8.41
CA ARG A 28 13.70 6.77 -8.64
C ARG A 28 13.89 5.37 -9.23
N PHE A 29 13.12 4.37 -8.80
CA PHE A 29 13.16 3.04 -9.42
C PHE A 29 12.74 3.08 -10.89
N ARG A 30 11.69 3.85 -11.24
CA ARG A 30 11.27 4.03 -12.64
C ARG A 30 12.31 4.78 -13.47
N GLU A 31 12.98 5.76 -12.89
CA GLU A 31 14.08 6.46 -13.54
C GLU A 31 15.25 5.52 -13.83
N LEU A 32 15.66 4.70 -12.84
CA LEU A 32 16.68 3.68 -13.03
C LEU A 32 16.27 2.67 -14.10
N HIS A 33 15.04 2.17 -14.07
CA HIS A 33 14.52 1.26 -15.09
C HIS A 33 14.67 1.86 -16.49
N ARG A 34 14.32 3.14 -16.67
CA ARG A 34 14.48 3.83 -17.96
C ARG A 34 15.96 3.97 -18.34
N ALA A 35 16.81 4.43 -17.43
CA ALA A 35 18.23 4.62 -17.68
C ALA A 35 18.94 3.31 -18.05
N PHE A 36 18.59 2.21 -17.38
CA PHE A 36 19.11 0.88 -17.72
C PHE A 36 18.57 0.39 -19.06
N GLY A 37 17.28 0.60 -19.35
CA GLY A 37 16.67 0.28 -20.64
C GLY A 37 17.38 0.99 -21.81
N ASP A 38 17.69 2.27 -21.65
CA ASP A 38 18.39 3.08 -22.67
C ASP A 38 19.86 2.65 -22.83
N GLY A 39 20.48 2.10 -21.77
CA GLY A 39 21.87 1.62 -21.75
C GLY A 39 22.08 0.17 -22.18
N HIS A 40 21.07 -0.47 -22.79
CA HIS A 40 21.14 -1.89 -23.18
C HIS A 40 22.26 -2.15 -24.20
N VAL A 41 23.11 -3.15 -23.91
CA VAL A 41 24.18 -3.57 -24.81
C VAL A 41 23.60 -4.50 -25.89
N PRO A 42 23.61 -4.10 -27.17
CA PRO A 42 22.99 -4.91 -28.20
C PRO A 42 23.82 -6.17 -28.48
N ARG A 43 23.16 -7.27 -28.85
CA ARG A 43 23.79 -8.59 -29.07
C ARG A 43 25.02 -8.56 -29.99
N HIS A 44 25.03 -7.69 -31.00
CA HIS A 44 26.15 -7.59 -31.94
C HIS A 44 27.44 -7.01 -31.30
N ALA A 45 27.33 -6.29 -30.18
CA ALA A 45 28.49 -5.75 -29.46
C ALA A 45 29.33 -6.81 -28.74
N PHE A 46 28.78 -8.01 -28.51
CA PHE A 46 29.49 -9.14 -27.89
C PHE A 46 30.42 -9.89 -28.86
N GLY A 47 30.34 -9.60 -30.17
CA GLY A 47 31.12 -10.28 -31.21
C GLY A 47 30.52 -11.60 -31.69
N VAL A 48 31.18 -12.24 -32.66
CA VAL A 48 30.66 -13.41 -33.42
C VAL A 48 31.28 -14.76 -33.03
N MET A 49 32.14 -14.78 -32.02
CA MET A 49 32.79 -16.02 -31.58
C MET A 49 31.79 -16.97 -30.91
N PRO A 50 31.91 -18.30 -31.04
CA PRO A 50 30.95 -19.22 -30.41
C PRO A 50 30.75 -19.00 -28.91
N ALA A 51 31.82 -18.64 -28.18
CA ALA A 51 31.77 -18.33 -26.75
C ALA A 51 31.01 -17.04 -26.42
N SER A 52 30.92 -16.07 -27.34
CA SER A 52 30.19 -14.81 -27.10
C SER A 52 28.68 -14.99 -27.15
N PHE A 53 28.17 -16.04 -27.79
CA PHE A 53 26.74 -16.32 -27.81
C PHE A 53 26.19 -16.64 -26.43
N ASN A 54 26.90 -17.49 -25.66
CA ASN A 54 26.49 -17.81 -24.30
C ASN A 54 26.56 -16.58 -23.40
N LEU A 55 27.62 -15.78 -23.53
CA LEU A 55 27.77 -14.54 -22.76
C LEU A 55 26.64 -13.54 -23.05
N ALA A 56 26.29 -13.36 -24.32
CA ALA A 56 25.20 -12.46 -24.72
C ALA A 56 23.84 -12.95 -24.22
N ALA A 57 23.60 -14.27 -24.21
CA ALA A 57 22.38 -14.87 -23.67
C ALA A 57 22.27 -14.65 -22.16
N THR A 58 23.33 -14.98 -21.41
CA THR A 58 23.36 -14.75 -19.95
C THR A 58 23.22 -13.26 -19.62
N TYR A 59 23.88 -12.37 -20.37
CA TYR A 59 23.69 -10.93 -20.18
C TYR A 59 22.23 -10.51 -20.36
N ALA A 60 21.58 -10.96 -21.43
CA ALA A 60 20.18 -10.62 -21.70
C ALA A 60 19.25 -11.09 -20.58
N GLU A 61 19.42 -12.33 -20.09
CA GLU A 61 18.64 -12.86 -18.96
C GLU A 61 18.83 -12.04 -17.69
N GLN A 62 20.08 -11.69 -17.34
CA GLN A 62 20.35 -10.88 -16.15
C GLN A 62 19.85 -9.44 -16.30
N PHE A 63 19.92 -8.90 -17.51
CA PHE A 63 19.42 -7.57 -17.81
C PHE A 63 17.89 -7.50 -17.69
N GLU A 64 17.16 -8.47 -18.25
CA GLU A 64 15.72 -8.59 -18.10
C GLU A 64 15.30 -8.78 -16.64
N ALA A 65 15.98 -9.66 -15.90
CA ALA A 65 15.73 -9.86 -14.48
C ALA A 65 15.97 -8.58 -13.66
N CYS A 66 16.99 -7.80 -14.01
CA CYS A 66 17.27 -6.52 -13.37
C CYS A 66 16.15 -5.50 -13.64
N LEU A 67 15.70 -5.37 -14.90
CA LEU A 67 14.60 -4.48 -15.25
C LEU A 67 13.31 -4.87 -14.53
N GLN A 68 12.98 -6.17 -14.50
CA GLN A 68 11.82 -6.66 -13.76
C GLN A 68 11.92 -6.32 -12.27
N GLY A 69 13.07 -6.55 -11.64
CA GLY A 69 13.27 -6.21 -10.23
C GLY A 69 13.14 -4.71 -9.93
N LEU A 70 13.54 -3.84 -10.87
CA LEU A 70 13.33 -2.39 -10.76
C LEU A 70 11.85 -2.01 -10.90
N ALA A 71 11.11 -2.69 -11.78
CA ALA A 71 9.67 -2.48 -11.94
C ALA A 71 8.91 -2.93 -10.67
N ASP A 72 9.18 -4.13 -10.18
CA ASP A 72 8.57 -4.68 -8.97
C ASP A 72 8.89 -3.79 -7.74
N GLY A 73 10.14 -3.32 -7.63
CA GLY A 73 10.54 -2.39 -6.57
C GLY A 73 9.83 -1.05 -6.63
N ALA A 74 9.53 -0.54 -7.83
CA ALA A 74 8.76 0.68 -8.01
C ALA A 74 7.28 0.51 -7.61
N GLU A 75 6.68 -0.63 -7.98
CA GLU A 75 5.30 -0.98 -7.61
C GLU A 75 5.16 -1.14 -6.09
N MET A 76 6.03 -1.95 -5.48
CA MET A 76 6.04 -2.15 -4.03
C MET A 76 6.12 -0.84 -3.25
N MET A 77 6.96 0.11 -3.69
CA MET A 77 7.07 1.41 -3.02
C MET A 77 5.82 2.30 -3.24
N ALA A 78 5.16 2.18 -4.39
CA ALA A 78 3.90 2.87 -4.63
C ALA A 78 2.78 2.31 -3.74
N ASP A 79 2.67 0.98 -3.63
CA ASP A 79 1.68 0.29 -2.80
C ASP A 79 1.86 0.63 -1.31
N ILE A 80 3.10 0.64 -0.83
CA ILE A 80 3.41 1.09 0.54
C ILE A 80 2.93 2.52 0.75
N ALA A 81 3.19 3.42 -0.21
CA ALA A 81 2.76 4.81 -0.09
C ALA A 81 1.24 4.97 -0.06
N GLU A 82 0.53 4.21 -0.88
CA GLU A 82 -0.94 4.17 -0.90
C GLU A 82 -1.48 3.67 0.45
N GLY A 83 -1.04 2.49 0.90
CA GLY A 83 -1.49 1.91 2.16
C GLY A 83 -1.23 2.80 3.38
N LEU A 84 -0.10 3.51 3.40
CA LEU A 84 0.20 4.48 4.47
C LEU A 84 -0.67 5.73 4.41
N THR A 85 -0.98 6.22 3.20
CA THR A 85 -1.86 7.38 3.01
C THR A 85 -3.28 7.03 3.46
N ASP A 86 -3.77 5.85 3.08
CA ASP A 86 -5.08 5.34 3.49
C ASP A 86 -5.15 5.14 5.00
N THR A 87 -4.09 4.60 5.60
CA THR A 87 -4.00 4.43 7.06
C THR A 87 -4.03 5.80 7.76
N ALA A 88 -3.26 6.78 7.29
CA ALA A 88 -3.28 8.13 7.87
C ALA A 88 -4.67 8.77 7.77
N ALA A 89 -5.34 8.63 6.62
CA ALA A 89 -6.68 9.14 6.40
C ALA A 89 -7.70 8.48 7.35
N ALA A 90 -7.57 7.19 7.63
CA ALA A 90 -8.44 6.48 8.58
C ALA A 90 -8.28 7.02 10.01
N TYR A 91 -7.05 7.29 10.46
CA TYR A 91 -6.79 7.88 11.78
C TYR A 91 -7.37 9.30 11.88
N THR A 92 -7.07 10.18 10.91
CA THR A 92 -7.60 11.55 10.92
C THR A 92 -9.12 11.59 10.80
N GLY A 93 -9.72 10.73 9.97
CA GLY A 93 -11.17 10.65 9.82
C GLY A 93 -11.88 10.17 11.08
N THR A 94 -11.30 9.18 11.77
CA THR A 94 -11.83 8.67 13.04
C THR A 94 -11.73 9.71 14.15
N ASP A 95 -10.60 10.42 14.24
CA ASP A 95 -10.37 11.45 15.25
C ASP A 95 -11.29 12.68 15.05
N ALA A 96 -11.50 13.10 13.79
CA ALA A 96 -12.45 14.15 13.45
C ALA A 96 -13.91 13.74 13.79
N ALA A 97 -14.31 12.51 13.48
CA ALA A 97 -15.64 12.00 13.79
C ALA A 97 -15.90 11.93 15.31
N ASN A 98 -14.88 11.53 16.09
CA ASN A 98 -14.98 11.52 17.55
C ASN A 98 -15.07 12.95 18.11
N THR A 99 -14.25 13.87 17.62
CA THR A 99 -14.25 15.27 18.06
C THR A 99 -15.61 15.93 17.83
N ASP A 100 -16.22 15.69 16.66
CA ASP A 100 -17.55 16.20 16.32
C ASP A 100 -18.67 15.65 17.22
N LEU A 101 -18.50 14.46 17.79
CA LEU A 101 -19.48 13.80 18.66
C LEU A 101 -19.50 14.38 20.08
N PHE A 102 -18.40 15.03 20.51
CA PHE A 102 -18.24 15.57 21.86
C PHE A 102 -18.27 17.10 21.96
N VAL A 103 -18.66 17.81 20.88
CA VAL A 103 -18.84 19.27 20.91
C VAL A 103 -19.95 19.66 21.90
N PRO A 104 -19.65 20.37 23.01
CA PRO A 104 -20.65 20.73 24.01
C PRO A 104 -21.71 21.68 23.44
N GLY A 105 -22.99 21.30 23.52
CA GLY A 105 -24.12 22.15 23.13
C GLY A 105 -24.79 21.81 21.80
N ARG A 106 -24.39 20.74 21.10
CA ARG A 106 -25.12 20.23 19.93
C ARG A 106 -26.31 19.36 20.39
N PRO A 107 -27.53 19.54 19.85
CA PRO A 107 -28.60 18.57 20.08
C PRO A 107 -28.17 17.20 19.54
N PRO A 108 -28.56 16.09 20.20
CA PRO A 108 -28.16 14.75 19.78
C PRO A 108 -28.53 14.55 18.30
N ALA A 109 -27.59 14.02 17.51
CA ALA A 109 -27.90 13.58 16.15
C ALA A 109 -29.05 12.56 16.23
N PRO A 110 -30.03 12.59 15.30
CA PRO A 110 -31.08 11.59 15.28
C PRO A 110 -30.45 10.20 15.14
N ASP A 111 -30.61 9.40 16.19
CA ASP A 111 -30.27 7.98 16.36
C ASP A 111 -29.12 7.46 15.48
N VAL A 112 -27.89 7.68 15.94
CA VAL A 112 -26.81 6.74 15.64
C VAL A 112 -27.16 5.43 16.33
N ILE A 113 -27.67 4.47 15.57
CA ILE A 113 -27.91 3.10 16.03
C ILE A 113 -26.61 2.60 16.66
N ALA A 114 -26.61 2.44 17.98
CA ALA A 114 -25.50 1.84 18.71
C ALA A 114 -25.18 0.46 18.08
N PRO A 115 -23.91 0.04 17.99
CA PRO A 115 -23.60 -1.33 17.62
C PRO A 115 -24.25 -2.25 18.65
N GLY A 116 -25.37 -2.86 18.26
CA GLY A 116 -26.09 -3.81 19.11
C GLY A 116 -25.21 -5.01 19.46
N PRO A 117 -25.51 -5.72 20.55
CA PRO A 117 -24.74 -6.89 20.93
C PRO A 117 -24.82 -7.93 19.80
N TRP A 118 -23.64 -8.37 19.32
CA TRP A 118 -23.50 -9.40 18.31
C TRP A 118 -24.35 -10.61 18.71
N SER A 119 -25.50 -10.77 18.05
CA SER A 119 -26.41 -11.89 18.27
C SER A 119 -26.14 -12.91 17.18
N GLY A 120 -25.54 -14.03 17.59
CA GLY A 120 -25.22 -15.16 16.73
C GLY A 120 -26.42 -15.65 15.94
N GLY A 121 -26.17 -16.03 14.69
CA GLY A 121 -27.19 -16.46 13.75
C GLY A 121 -27.92 -17.74 14.18
N THR A 122 -29.17 -17.84 13.72
CA THR A 122 -29.82 -19.07 13.25
C THR A 122 -31.11 -18.63 12.55
N GLY A 123 -31.00 -18.28 11.27
CA GLY A 123 -32.17 -18.03 10.42
C GLY A 123 -32.87 -19.36 10.11
N ALA A 124 -34.07 -19.55 10.64
CA ALA A 124 -35.04 -20.49 10.06
C ALA A 124 -36.04 -19.67 9.22
N PRO A 125 -36.28 -20.00 7.93
CA PRO A 125 -37.24 -19.30 7.12
C PRO A 125 -38.61 -19.94 7.32
N ASN A 126 -39.57 -19.21 7.87
CA ASN A 126 -40.98 -19.58 7.72
C ASN A 126 -41.72 -18.44 7.05
N GLY A 127 -41.87 -18.57 5.73
CA GLY A 127 -42.82 -17.82 4.94
C GLY A 127 -44.24 -18.26 5.27
N SER A 128 -45.11 -17.27 5.44
CA SER A 128 -46.55 -17.43 5.63
C SER A 128 -47.21 -18.14 4.43
N VAL A 129 -48.18 -19.01 4.69
CA VAL A 129 -49.14 -19.51 3.70
C VAL A 129 -50.55 -19.07 4.14
N PRO A 130 -51.41 -18.54 3.24
CA PRO A 130 -52.63 -17.84 3.62
C PRO A 130 -53.86 -18.76 3.77
N ALA A 131 -54.81 -18.24 4.57
CA ALA A 131 -56.24 -18.55 4.74
C ALA A 131 -56.68 -20.01 4.96
#